data_AF-A0A6B2XUL6-F1
#
_entry.id   AF-A0A6B2XUL6-F1
#
_cell.length_a   1.000
_cell.length_b   1.000
_cell.length_c   1.000
_cell.angle_alpha   90.00
_cell.angle_beta   90.00
_cell.angle_gamma   90.00
#
_symmetry.space_group_name_H-M   'P 1'
#
loop_
_entity.id
_entity.type
_entity.pdbx_description
1 polymer ?
#
loop_
_entity_poly.entity_id
_entity_poly.type
_entity_poly.pdbx_seq_one_letter_code
_entity_poly.pdbx_strand_id
1 'polypeptide(L)'
;MLDVFALITERFLRDCGEEPVCTHVGDVQVCAIKSHPTYQVLRKKVRLGRSKSVASLRLWESVGTLAREGNQREREKWLMVLLDLLTPYFRGWPKDLARKWRYDVSDIRSTMMESALETWFSLAGGMPAKKLLDVMLDRAFTAARALVEAPSAETCGTNAADLVANATHEEGSALCASSIIDASSVRDPDANERIRGECLGALLQRMGVMSHVEAHHEKIRSGRRNEKPSPVITPSQMGRVWVDGKNLYYRISEILPQYIGFSDAARIFDLSESQVSKMTQKGTLPFGVLWSGNSRVVSVKSLMHALGIHDSIVHPDDVENGASHVGGKRDGQ
;
A
#
# COMPACT_ATOMS: atom_id res chain seq x y z
N MET A 1 -4.18 -29.82 -19.14
CA MET A 1 -4.81 -28.89 -18.19
C MET A 1 -3.78 -27.81 -17.85
N LEU A 2 -4.14 -26.53 -17.91
CA LEU A 2 -3.24 -25.45 -17.48
C LEU A 2 -3.17 -25.46 -15.95
N ASP A 3 -1.97 -25.55 -15.40
CA ASP A 3 -1.77 -25.48 -13.95
C ASP A 3 -1.81 -24.01 -13.47
N VAL A 4 -1.92 -23.83 -12.15
CA VAL A 4 -2.02 -22.49 -11.52
C VAL A 4 -0.88 -21.54 -11.90
N PHE A 5 0.32 -22.06 -12.14
CA PHE A 5 1.47 -21.23 -12.54
C PHE A 5 1.30 -20.71 -13.98
N ALA A 6 0.82 -21.57 -14.88
CA ALA A 6 0.53 -21.19 -16.26
C ALA A 6 -0.61 -20.16 -16.33
N LEU A 7 -1.66 -20.33 -15.53
CA LEU A 7 -2.79 -19.40 -15.47
C LEU A 7 -2.39 -18.00 -14.99
N ILE A 8 -1.56 -17.92 -13.94
CA ILE A 8 -1.05 -16.65 -13.42
C ILE A 8 -0.18 -15.94 -14.48
N THR A 9 0.73 -16.69 -15.13
CA THR A 9 1.62 -16.14 -16.16
C THR A 9 0.81 -15.63 -17.36
N GLU A 10 -0.13 -16.44 -17.86
CA GLU A 10 -0.93 -16.09 -19.04
C GLU A 10 -1.80 -14.87 -18.77
N ARG A 11 -2.44 -14.80 -17.60
CA ARG A 11 -3.28 -13.66 -17.22
C ARG A 11 -2.47 -12.37 -17.19
N PHE A 12 -1.29 -12.38 -16.59
CA PHE A 12 -0.47 -11.18 -16.54
C PHE A 12 0.07 -10.77 -17.92
N LEU A 13 0.50 -11.71 -18.75
CA LEU A 13 0.98 -11.41 -20.10
C LEU A 13 -0.13 -10.84 -20.99
N ARG A 14 -1.37 -11.31 -20.83
CA ARG A 14 -2.54 -10.78 -21.52
C ARG A 14 -2.85 -9.34 -21.10
N ASP A 15 -2.78 -9.07 -19.80
CA ASP A 15 -3.23 -7.78 -19.25
C ASP A 15 -2.13 -6.69 -19.27
N CYS A 16 -0.85 -7.08 -19.27
CA CYS A 16 0.28 -6.16 -19.01
C CYS A 16 1.58 -6.53 -19.76
N GLY A 17 1.56 -7.47 -20.71
CA GLY A 17 2.78 -8.09 -21.26
C GLY A 17 3.74 -7.14 -21.99
N GLU A 18 3.20 -6.15 -22.70
CA GLU A 18 3.97 -5.19 -23.51
C GLU A 18 4.13 -3.82 -22.83
N GLU A 19 3.30 -3.50 -21.84
CA GLU A 19 3.35 -2.22 -21.16
C GLU A 19 4.60 -2.12 -20.25
N PRO A 20 5.23 -0.93 -20.18
CA PRO A 20 6.29 -0.68 -19.22
C PRO A 20 5.75 -0.79 -17.79
N VAL A 21 6.53 -1.40 -16.90
CA VAL A 21 6.21 -1.52 -15.47
C VAL A 21 7.20 -0.73 -14.63
N CYS A 22 6.70 -0.06 -13.60
CA CYS A 22 7.54 0.73 -12.69
C CYS A 22 7.60 0.10 -11.29
N THR A 23 8.71 -0.58 -10.97
CA THR A 23 8.95 -1.09 -9.62
C THR A 23 9.35 -0.01 -8.61
N HIS A 24 9.54 1.23 -9.06
CA HIS A 24 9.90 2.33 -8.17
C HIS A 24 8.68 2.93 -7.47
N VAL A 25 7.59 3.11 -8.22
CA VAL A 25 6.41 3.87 -7.79
C VAL A 25 5.08 3.31 -8.31
N GLY A 26 5.08 2.11 -8.90
CA GLY A 26 3.89 1.43 -9.41
C GLY A 26 3.46 1.92 -10.80
N ASP A 27 3.31 3.22 -10.94
CA ASP A 27 2.86 3.90 -12.16
C ASP A 27 4.05 4.57 -12.90
N VAL A 28 4.17 4.28 -14.19
CA VAL A 28 5.22 4.81 -15.08
C VAL A 28 5.08 6.32 -15.25
N GLN A 29 3.86 6.85 -15.28
CA GLN A 29 3.59 8.27 -15.56
C GLN A 29 4.03 9.19 -14.42
N VAL A 30 4.08 8.66 -13.19
CA VAL A 30 4.48 9.41 -12.00
C VAL A 30 5.95 9.19 -11.63
N CYS A 31 6.66 8.32 -12.35
CA CYS A 31 8.05 8.02 -12.04
C CYS A 31 8.99 9.01 -12.72
N ALA A 32 9.90 9.60 -11.94
CA ALA A 32 10.94 10.50 -12.45
C ALA A 32 12.05 9.78 -13.26
N ILE A 33 12.06 8.44 -13.31
CA ILE A 33 13.06 7.67 -14.03
C ILE A 33 12.68 7.58 -15.51
N LYS A 34 13.63 7.89 -16.40
CA LYS A 34 13.38 8.00 -17.85
C LYS A 34 13.12 6.68 -18.55
N SER A 35 13.53 5.54 -17.98
CA SER A 35 13.44 4.23 -18.63
C SER A 35 12.82 3.19 -17.70
N HIS A 36 11.75 2.56 -18.18
CA HIS A 36 11.02 1.52 -17.48
C HIS A 36 11.10 0.21 -18.27
N PRO A 37 11.46 -0.92 -17.64
CA PRO A 37 11.46 -2.20 -18.31
C PRO A 37 10.02 -2.65 -18.60
N THR A 38 9.82 -3.42 -19.68
CA THR A 38 8.60 -4.22 -19.83
C THR A 38 8.55 -5.29 -18.75
N TYR A 39 7.37 -5.84 -18.51
CA TYR A 39 7.21 -6.93 -17.56
C TYR A 39 8.15 -8.12 -17.82
N GLN A 40 8.30 -8.52 -19.08
CA GLN A 40 9.17 -9.64 -19.44
C GLN A 40 10.64 -9.37 -19.06
N VAL A 41 11.10 -8.11 -19.20
CA VAL A 41 12.44 -7.70 -18.79
C VAL A 41 12.57 -7.69 -17.27
N LEU A 42 11.56 -7.21 -16.55
CA LEU A 42 11.50 -7.29 -15.09
C LEU A 42 11.59 -8.75 -14.61
N ARG A 43 10.76 -9.63 -15.16
CA ARG A 43 10.71 -11.06 -14.83
C ARG A 43 12.06 -11.76 -15.03
N LYS A 44 12.82 -11.38 -16.06
CA LYS A 44 14.17 -11.91 -16.30
C LYS A 44 15.22 -11.37 -15.31
N LYS A 45 15.03 -10.15 -14.80
CA LYS A 45 15.95 -9.45 -13.88
C LYS A 45 15.75 -9.86 -12.41
N VAL A 46 14.51 -10.12 -11.99
CA VAL A 46 14.21 -10.62 -10.63
C VAL A 46 14.56 -12.10 -10.57
N ARG A 47 15.83 -12.39 -10.28
CA ARG A 47 16.36 -13.74 -10.04
C ARG A 47 16.46 -13.96 -8.54
N LEU A 48 15.59 -14.80 -7.99
CA LEU A 48 15.59 -15.12 -6.56
C LEU A 48 16.51 -16.31 -6.20
N GLY A 49 17.24 -16.88 -7.18
CA GLY A 49 18.09 -18.08 -7.08
C GLY A 49 19.29 -17.99 -6.13
N ARG A 50 20.17 -19.02 -6.13
CA ARG A 50 21.32 -19.14 -5.19
C ARG A 50 22.32 -17.98 -5.24
N SER A 51 22.45 -17.28 -6.36
CA SER A 51 23.25 -16.05 -6.50
C SER A 51 22.35 -14.82 -6.65
N LYS A 52 21.71 -14.42 -5.54
CA LYS A 52 20.89 -13.19 -5.50
C LYS A 52 21.82 -11.97 -5.63
N SER A 53 21.77 -11.26 -6.75
CA SER A 53 22.43 -9.95 -6.83
C SER A 53 21.69 -8.95 -5.94
N VAL A 54 22.41 -7.94 -5.42
CA VAL A 54 21.81 -6.85 -4.63
C VAL A 54 20.67 -6.18 -5.42
N ALA A 55 20.85 -6.00 -6.73
CA ALA A 55 19.83 -5.41 -7.60
C ALA A 55 18.55 -6.27 -7.67
N SER A 56 18.67 -7.60 -7.71
CA SER A 56 17.52 -8.51 -7.71
C SER A 56 16.72 -8.44 -6.40
N LEU A 57 17.42 -8.38 -5.26
CA LEU A 57 16.79 -8.23 -3.95
C LEU A 57 16.05 -6.89 -3.82
N ARG A 58 16.62 -5.79 -4.31
CA ARG A 58 15.95 -4.48 -4.30
C ARG A 58 14.67 -4.47 -5.14
N LEU A 59 14.70 -5.09 -6.32
CA LEU A 59 13.51 -5.23 -7.16
C LEU A 59 12.43 -6.06 -6.47
N TRP A 60 12.82 -7.13 -5.78
CA TRP A 60 11.90 -7.94 -4.97
C TRP A 60 11.28 -7.13 -3.82
N GLU A 61 12.09 -6.37 -3.09
CA GLU A 61 11.60 -5.48 -2.02
C GLU A 61 10.58 -4.47 -2.55
N SER A 62 10.90 -3.82 -3.66
CA SER A 62 10.00 -2.92 -4.38
C SER A 62 8.66 -3.57 -4.76
N VAL A 63 8.69 -4.76 -5.34
CA VAL A 63 7.46 -5.49 -5.73
C VAL A 63 6.62 -5.84 -4.49
N GLY A 64 7.25 -6.33 -3.42
CA GLY A 64 6.58 -6.65 -2.17
C GLY A 64 5.90 -5.43 -1.53
N THR A 65 6.59 -4.28 -1.51
CA THR A 65 6.03 -3.04 -0.98
C THR A 65 4.83 -2.57 -1.83
N LEU A 66 4.94 -2.58 -3.16
CA LEU A 66 3.84 -2.16 -4.05
C LEU A 66 2.61 -3.07 -3.92
N ALA A 67 2.81 -4.37 -3.74
CA ALA A 67 1.72 -5.33 -3.50
C ALA A 67 1.02 -5.14 -2.14
N ARG A 68 1.69 -4.55 -1.15
CA ARG A 68 1.11 -4.26 0.18
C ARG A 68 0.48 -2.88 0.27
N GLU A 69 1.12 -1.88 -0.32
CA GLU A 69 0.85 -0.47 -0.01
C GLU A 69 0.15 0.31 -1.13
N GLY A 70 0.04 -0.26 -2.33
CA GLY A 70 -0.67 0.38 -3.45
C GLY A 70 -2.15 0.65 -3.14
N ASN A 71 -2.85 1.35 -4.04
CA ASN A 71 -4.31 1.34 -4.01
C ASN A 71 -4.86 -0.06 -4.36
N GLN A 72 -6.16 -0.33 -4.19
CA GLN A 72 -6.74 -1.67 -4.39
C GLN A 72 -6.35 -2.30 -5.74
N ARG A 73 -6.47 -1.54 -6.83
CA ARG A 73 -6.14 -1.99 -8.18
C ARG A 73 -4.64 -2.25 -8.35
N GLU A 74 -3.81 -1.39 -7.78
CA GLU A 74 -2.35 -1.57 -7.76
C GLU A 74 -1.93 -2.78 -6.92
N ARG A 75 -2.54 -3.00 -5.76
CA ARG A 75 -2.27 -4.17 -4.90
C ARG A 75 -2.55 -5.46 -5.64
N GLU A 76 -3.71 -5.56 -6.29
CA GLU A 76 -4.08 -6.73 -7.08
C GLU A 76 -3.09 -6.96 -8.23
N LYS A 77 -2.75 -5.91 -8.97
CA LYS A 77 -1.74 -5.97 -10.05
C LYS A 77 -0.38 -6.46 -9.52
N TRP A 78 0.12 -5.85 -8.46
CA TRP A 78 1.45 -6.15 -7.92
C TRP A 78 1.49 -7.48 -7.17
N LEU A 79 0.39 -7.92 -6.57
CA LEU A 79 0.25 -9.27 -6.02
C LEU A 79 0.35 -10.31 -7.14
N MET A 80 -0.34 -10.11 -8.27
CA MET A 80 -0.22 -11.01 -9.42
C MET A 80 1.21 -11.07 -9.98
N VAL A 81 1.89 -9.91 -10.08
CA VAL A 81 3.32 -9.85 -10.42
C VAL A 81 4.15 -10.67 -9.44
N LEU A 82 3.93 -10.48 -8.13
CA LEU A 82 4.66 -11.18 -7.08
C LEU A 82 4.51 -12.71 -7.21
N LEU A 83 3.30 -13.21 -7.46
CA LEU A 83 3.02 -14.64 -7.62
C LEU A 83 3.67 -15.23 -8.88
N ASP A 84 3.65 -14.51 -10.02
CA ASP A 84 4.38 -14.97 -11.21
C ASP A 84 5.90 -14.94 -10.99
N LEU A 85 6.44 -13.97 -10.25
CA LEU A 85 7.87 -13.93 -9.92
C LEU A 85 8.30 -15.09 -9.01
N LEU A 86 7.40 -15.63 -8.19
CA LEU A 86 7.63 -16.85 -7.39
C LEU A 86 7.60 -18.14 -8.23
N THR A 87 6.82 -18.15 -9.31
CA THR A 87 6.63 -19.34 -10.15
C THR A 87 7.95 -19.97 -10.65
N PRO A 88 8.92 -19.21 -11.20
CA PRO A 88 10.24 -19.74 -11.55
C PRO A 88 11.01 -20.34 -10.37
N TYR A 89 10.74 -19.92 -9.14
CA TYR A 89 11.43 -20.38 -7.95
C TYR A 89 10.99 -21.78 -7.52
N PHE A 90 9.72 -22.07 -7.72
CA PHE A 90 9.18 -23.41 -7.51
C PHE A 90 9.58 -24.38 -8.63
N ARG A 91 10.27 -23.93 -9.69
CA ARG A 91 10.50 -24.75 -10.88
C ARG A 91 11.45 -25.93 -10.58
N GLY A 92 10.98 -27.14 -10.88
CA GLY A 92 11.71 -28.40 -10.69
C GLY A 92 11.18 -29.20 -9.50
N TRP A 93 10.98 -28.54 -8.37
CA TRP A 93 10.59 -29.18 -7.11
C TRP A 93 9.25 -29.95 -7.17
N PRO A 94 8.15 -29.38 -7.68
CA PRO A 94 6.89 -30.11 -7.83
C PRO A 94 7.01 -31.34 -8.73
N LYS A 95 7.87 -31.30 -9.75
CA LYS A 95 8.09 -32.43 -10.66
C LYS A 95 8.89 -33.54 -9.97
N ASP A 96 9.85 -33.17 -9.14
CA ASP A 96 10.65 -34.13 -8.37
C ASP A 96 9.81 -34.79 -7.28
N LEU A 97 8.98 -34.02 -6.57
CA LEU A 97 7.99 -34.55 -5.62
C LEU A 97 6.97 -35.46 -6.32
N ALA A 98 6.35 -35.00 -7.41
CA ALA A 98 5.40 -35.81 -8.17
C ALA A 98 6.02 -37.13 -8.65
N ARG A 99 7.27 -37.12 -9.12
CA ARG A 99 7.97 -38.33 -9.57
C ARG A 99 8.22 -39.31 -8.43
N LYS A 100 8.70 -38.82 -7.27
CA LYS A 100 9.08 -39.67 -6.14
C LYS A 100 7.87 -40.25 -5.39
N TRP A 101 6.78 -39.50 -5.27
CA TRP A 101 5.58 -39.92 -4.52
C TRP A 101 4.37 -40.24 -5.41
N ARG A 102 4.51 -40.23 -6.74
CA ARG A 102 3.45 -40.51 -7.74
C ARG A 102 2.19 -39.65 -7.53
N TYR A 103 2.37 -38.36 -7.26
CA TYR A 103 1.30 -37.38 -7.03
C TYR A 103 1.11 -36.47 -8.25
N ASP A 104 -0.06 -35.82 -8.39
CA ASP A 104 -0.29 -34.86 -9.47
C ASP A 104 0.54 -33.58 -9.24
N VAL A 105 1.26 -33.15 -10.29
CA VAL A 105 2.11 -31.95 -10.25
C VAL A 105 1.26 -30.67 -10.04
N SER A 106 0.05 -30.63 -10.58
CA SER A 106 -0.90 -29.52 -10.45
C SER A 106 -1.35 -29.32 -9.01
N ASP A 107 -1.64 -30.41 -8.29
CA ASP A 107 -2.07 -30.35 -6.89
C ASP A 107 -0.96 -29.87 -5.97
N ILE A 108 0.27 -30.37 -6.19
CA ILE A 108 1.46 -29.89 -5.48
C ILE A 108 1.64 -28.38 -5.71
N ARG A 109 1.54 -27.91 -6.95
CA ARG A 109 1.69 -26.48 -7.29
C ARG A 109 0.60 -25.61 -6.68
N SER A 110 -0.64 -26.09 -6.68
CA SER A 110 -1.79 -25.39 -6.08
C SER A 110 -1.60 -25.24 -4.58
N THR A 111 -1.22 -26.32 -3.89
CA THR A 111 -0.92 -26.33 -2.45
C THR A 111 0.21 -25.37 -2.09
N MET A 112 1.28 -25.35 -2.89
CA MET A 112 2.39 -24.40 -2.70
C MET A 112 1.94 -22.95 -2.81
N MET A 113 1.13 -22.63 -3.82
CA MET A 113 0.66 -21.27 -4.06
C MET A 113 -0.33 -20.82 -2.97
N GLU A 114 -1.25 -21.69 -2.59
CA GLU A 114 -2.21 -21.46 -1.51
C GLU A 114 -1.49 -21.18 -0.18
N SER A 115 -0.52 -22.02 0.18
CA SER A 115 0.24 -21.85 1.42
C SER A 115 1.09 -20.57 1.44
N ALA A 116 1.63 -20.18 0.28
CA ALA A 116 2.34 -18.91 0.14
C ALA A 116 1.39 -17.71 0.29
N LEU A 117 0.19 -17.79 -0.27
CA LEU A 117 -0.85 -16.76 -0.15
C LEU A 117 -1.40 -16.66 1.27
N GLU A 118 -1.67 -17.79 1.93
CA GLU A 118 -2.10 -17.82 3.32
C GLU A 118 -1.07 -17.12 4.21
N THR A 119 0.22 -17.38 3.99
CA THR A 119 1.33 -16.70 4.67
C THR A 119 1.34 -15.18 4.38
N TRP A 120 1.10 -14.80 3.12
CA TRP A 120 1.06 -13.40 2.72
C TRP A 120 -0.03 -12.62 3.46
N PHE A 121 -1.23 -13.18 3.56
CA PHE A 121 -2.39 -12.55 4.20
C PHE A 121 -2.34 -12.62 5.73
N SER A 122 -1.76 -13.67 6.31
CA SER A 122 -1.71 -13.88 7.76
C SER A 122 -0.65 -13.03 8.46
N LEU A 123 0.34 -12.49 7.73
CA LEU A 123 1.46 -11.74 8.31
C LEU A 123 1.25 -10.23 8.24
N ALA A 124 1.30 -9.58 9.42
CA ALA A 124 1.19 -8.13 9.58
C ALA A 124 2.11 -7.31 8.65
N GLY A 125 1.67 -6.09 8.33
CA GLY A 125 2.28 -5.18 7.34
C GLY A 125 3.79 -4.92 7.50
N GLY A 126 4.34 -5.02 8.72
CA GLY A 126 5.72 -4.63 9.03
C GLY A 126 6.84 -5.60 8.63
N MET A 127 6.56 -6.82 8.14
CA MET A 127 7.62 -7.78 7.82
C MET A 127 8.49 -7.32 6.62
N PRO A 128 9.84 -7.44 6.68
CA PRO A 128 10.70 -7.08 5.57
C PRO A 128 10.44 -8.01 4.40
N ALA A 129 10.36 -7.47 3.18
CA ALA A 129 10.02 -8.23 1.99
C ALA A 129 10.94 -9.45 1.73
N LYS A 130 12.22 -9.36 2.12
CA LYS A 130 13.14 -10.52 2.07
C LYS A 130 12.74 -11.64 3.02
N LYS A 131 12.46 -11.30 4.29
CA LYS A 131 12.04 -12.28 5.30
C LYS A 131 10.68 -12.87 4.93
N LEU A 132 9.77 -12.04 4.42
CA LEU A 132 8.47 -12.47 3.90
C LEU A 132 8.62 -13.49 2.77
N LEU A 133 9.50 -13.23 1.80
CA LEU A 133 9.82 -14.21 0.75
C LEU A 133 10.33 -15.52 1.34
N ASP A 134 11.29 -15.48 2.24
CA ASP A 134 11.88 -16.69 2.81
C ASP A 134 10.81 -17.51 3.58
N VAL A 135 9.91 -16.86 4.32
CA VAL A 135 8.80 -17.52 5.04
C VAL A 135 7.74 -18.08 4.08
N MET A 136 7.34 -17.32 3.04
CA MET A 136 6.40 -17.80 2.03
C MET A 136 6.92 -19.04 1.31
N LEU A 137 8.21 -19.03 0.95
CA LEU A 137 8.87 -20.17 0.31
C LEU A 137 8.93 -21.38 1.23
N ASP A 138 9.37 -21.19 2.48
CA ASP A 138 9.47 -22.27 3.46
C ASP A 138 8.11 -22.92 3.72
N ARG A 139 7.05 -22.12 3.87
CA ARG A 139 5.68 -22.61 4.04
C ARG A 139 5.19 -23.39 2.83
N ALA A 140 5.40 -22.85 1.62
CA ALA A 140 5.04 -23.52 0.38
C ALA A 140 5.73 -24.88 0.23
N PHE A 141 7.04 -24.95 0.48
CA PHE A 141 7.79 -26.20 0.42
C PHE A 141 7.37 -27.21 1.49
N THR A 142 7.08 -26.73 2.70
CA THR A 142 6.63 -27.59 3.80
C THR A 142 5.25 -28.16 3.53
N ALA A 143 4.29 -27.36 3.05
CA ALA A 143 2.97 -27.84 2.69
C ALA A 143 2.99 -28.85 1.52
N ALA A 144 3.83 -28.60 0.51
CA ALA A 144 4.01 -29.54 -0.61
C ALA A 144 4.55 -30.91 -0.16
N ARG A 145 5.49 -30.93 0.79
CA ARG A 145 5.99 -32.18 1.39
C ARG A 145 4.92 -32.88 2.20
N ALA A 146 4.21 -32.14 3.06
CA ALA A 146 3.14 -32.68 3.88
C ALA A 146 2.04 -33.32 3.01
N LEU A 147 1.67 -32.69 1.88
CA LEU A 147 0.70 -33.23 0.94
C LEU A 147 1.09 -34.62 0.40
N VAL A 148 2.35 -34.80 -0.02
CA VAL A 148 2.80 -36.06 -0.65
C VAL A 148 3.21 -37.13 0.36
N GLU A 149 3.51 -36.74 1.59
CA GLU A 149 3.86 -37.63 2.70
C GLU A 149 2.66 -38.02 3.57
N ALA A 150 1.52 -37.34 3.42
CA ALA A 150 0.30 -37.67 4.14
C ALA A 150 -0.21 -39.07 3.74
N PRO A 151 -0.54 -39.94 4.71
CA PRO A 151 -1.32 -41.14 4.44
C PRO A 151 -2.63 -40.76 3.77
N SER A 152 -3.04 -41.50 2.74
CA SER A 152 -4.38 -41.35 2.15
C SER A 152 -5.42 -41.56 3.25
N ALA A 153 -6.07 -40.47 3.66
CA ALA A 153 -7.07 -40.46 4.71
C ALA A 153 -8.33 -39.77 4.19
N GLU A 154 -9.33 -40.60 3.90
CA GLU A 154 -10.73 -40.20 3.89
C GLU A 154 -11.13 -39.68 5.29
N THR A 155 -11.94 -38.60 5.31
CA THR A 155 -12.81 -38.08 6.39
C THR A 155 -12.26 -37.29 7.60
N CYS A 156 -12.85 -36.08 7.73
CA CYS A 156 -13.43 -35.38 8.90
C CYS A 156 -12.49 -34.97 10.07
N GLY A 157 -12.27 -33.67 10.34
CA GLY A 157 -13.11 -32.81 11.22
C GLY A 157 -12.45 -32.75 12.62
N THR A 158 -12.28 -31.65 13.36
CA THR A 158 -13.00 -30.37 13.48
C THR A 158 -12.20 -29.41 14.38
N ASN A 159 -12.48 -28.11 14.24
CA ASN A 159 -12.47 -27.01 15.22
C ASN A 159 -11.18 -26.49 15.91
N ALA A 160 -11.04 -25.16 15.84
CA ALA A 160 -10.43 -24.32 16.87
C ALA A 160 -11.41 -23.21 17.27
N ALA A 161 -11.84 -23.23 18.54
CA ALA A 161 -12.34 -22.08 19.31
C ALA A 161 -11.15 -21.61 20.20
N ASP A 162 -10.95 -20.39 20.70
CA ASP A 162 -11.72 -19.20 21.05
C ASP A 162 -10.75 -17.97 20.93
N LEU A 163 -11.10 -16.67 20.98
CA LEU A 163 -11.62 -15.89 22.12
C LEU A 163 -11.98 -14.43 21.71
N VAL A 164 -12.86 -13.83 22.52
CA VAL A 164 -13.42 -12.47 22.46
C VAL A 164 -12.65 -11.44 23.33
N ALA A 165 -12.77 -10.17 22.91
CA ALA A 165 -12.42 -8.84 23.44
C ALA A 165 -12.17 -8.57 24.95
N ASN A 166 -11.33 -7.56 25.25
CA ASN A 166 -11.77 -6.25 25.77
C ASN A 166 -10.64 -5.22 25.95
N ALA A 167 -11.02 -3.94 25.87
CA ALA A 167 -10.23 -2.73 26.05
C ALA A 167 -10.21 -2.25 27.51
N THR A 168 -9.23 -1.41 27.88
CA THR A 168 -9.39 -0.29 28.84
C THR A 168 -8.28 0.75 28.69
N HIS A 169 -8.71 2.01 28.77
CA HIS A 169 -7.96 3.27 28.85
C HIS A 169 -7.10 3.41 30.11
N GLU A 170 -6.08 4.29 30.09
CA GLU A 170 -6.08 5.52 30.90
C GLU A 170 -4.96 6.52 30.50
N GLU A 171 -5.24 7.79 30.79
CA GLU A 171 -4.66 9.03 30.29
C GLU A 171 -3.48 9.56 31.12
N GLY A 172 -2.75 10.53 30.53
CA GLY A 172 -1.78 11.38 31.22
C GLY A 172 -1.44 12.66 30.44
N SER A 173 -2.22 13.71 30.74
CA SER A 173 -2.23 15.15 30.32
C SER A 173 -0.85 15.84 30.13
N ALA A 174 -0.65 16.93 29.36
CA ALA A 174 -1.47 18.14 29.32
C ALA A 174 -1.28 19.06 28.11
N LEU A 175 -2.40 19.59 27.58
CA LEU A 175 -2.65 20.98 27.15
C LEU A 175 -4.18 21.23 27.26
N CYS A 176 -4.58 22.44 27.65
CA CYS A 176 -5.95 22.80 28.09
C CYS A 176 -7.04 22.58 27.01
N ALA A 177 -8.03 21.72 27.30
CA ALA A 177 -8.98 21.13 26.35
C ALA A 177 -10.41 21.72 26.36
N SER A 178 -10.65 22.92 26.89
CA SER A 178 -12.01 23.49 26.93
C SER A 178 -12.46 24.15 25.62
N SER A 179 -11.66 24.10 24.56
CA SER A 179 -11.96 24.74 23.26
C SER A 179 -11.59 23.87 22.05
N ILE A 180 -11.33 22.58 22.26
CA ILE A 180 -11.10 21.61 21.18
C ILE A 180 -12.41 20.89 20.94
N ILE A 181 -13.09 21.22 19.84
CA ILE A 181 -14.22 20.41 19.38
C ILE A 181 -13.64 19.08 18.91
N ASP A 182 -13.97 17.99 19.59
CA ASP A 182 -13.69 16.67 19.08
C ASP A 182 -14.56 16.46 17.82
N ALA A 183 -13.93 16.48 16.65
CA ALA A 183 -14.61 16.27 15.38
C ALA A 183 -15.37 14.92 15.33
N SER A 184 -14.95 13.93 16.13
CA SER A 184 -15.65 12.64 16.23
C SER A 184 -16.96 12.71 17.04
N SER A 185 -17.16 13.79 17.82
CA SER A 185 -18.40 14.06 18.56
C SER A 185 -19.47 14.78 17.73
N VAL A 186 -19.10 15.31 16.56
CA VAL A 186 -19.99 16.05 15.67
C VAL A 186 -20.86 15.07 14.87
N ARG A 187 -22.13 14.97 15.25
CA ARG A 187 -23.11 14.07 14.61
C ARG A 187 -23.62 14.56 13.27
N ASP A 188 -23.51 15.86 13.00
CA ASP A 188 -23.91 16.44 11.73
C ASP A 188 -22.79 16.24 10.68
N PRO A 189 -23.03 15.44 9.62
CA PRO A 189 -22.04 15.19 8.58
C PRO A 189 -21.61 16.47 7.86
N ASP A 190 -22.48 17.47 7.72
CA ASP A 190 -22.15 18.74 7.05
C ASP A 190 -21.18 19.58 7.88
N ALA A 191 -21.46 19.73 9.18
CA ALA A 191 -20.58 20.42 10.11
C ALA A 191 -19.23 19.70 10.25
N ASN A 192 -19.23 18.38 10.37
CA ASN A 192 -17.99 17.59 10.45
C ASN A 192 -17.13 17.73 9.18
N GLU A 193 -17.77 17.73 8.01
CA GLU A 193 -17.12 18.01 6.73
C GLU A 193 -16.45 19.39 6.70
N ARG A 194 -17.18 20.45 7.08
CA ARG A 194 -16.66 21.83 7.12
C ARG A 194 -15.50 21.96 8.08
N ILE A 195 -15.67 21.51 9.33
CA ILE A 195 -14.64 21.59 10.37
C ILE A 195 -13.35 20.95 9.87
N ARG A 196 -13.44 19.78 9.22
CA ARG A 196 -12.27 19.09 8.69
C ARG A 196 -11.58 19.85 7.56
N GLY A 197 -12.34 20.42 6.63
CA GLY A 197 -11.80 21.28 5.58
C GLY A 197 -11.14 22.54 6.17
N GLU A 198 -11.83 23.25 7.06
CA GLU A 198 -11.36 24.48 7.68
C GLU A 198 -10.09 24.26 8.52
N CYS A 199 -10.04 23.20 9.33
CA CYS A 199 -8.85 22.85 10.09
C CYS A 199 -7.65 22.56 9.18
N LEU A 200 -7.87 21.85 8.06
CA LEU A 200 -6.82 21.61 7.08
C LEU A 200 -6.35 22.91 6.43
N GLY A 201 -7.28 23.79 6.06
CA GLY A 201 -7.00 25.12 5.52
C GLY A 201 -6.14 25.98 6.44
N ALA A 202 -6.54 26.07 7.70
CA ALA A 202 -5.82 26.77 8.75
C ALA A 202 -4.38 26.24 8.90
N LEU A 203 -4.19 24.91 8.84
CA LEU A 203 -2.87 24.28 8.90
C LEU A 203 -2.02 24.63 7.67
N LEU A 204 -2.57 24.48 6.47
CA LEU A 204 -1.87 24.77 5.21
C LEU A 204 -1.47 26.25 5.10
N GLN A 205 -2.31 27.15 5.61
CA GLN A 205 -2.00 28.58 5.71
C GLN A 205 -0.83 28.83 6.65
N ARG A 206 -0.82 28.22 7.84
CA ARG A 206 0.30 28.34 8.80
C ARG A 206 1.60 27.76 8.25
N MET A 207 1.51 26.73 7.43
CA MET A 207 2.65 26.14 6.73
C MET A 207 3.12 27.00 5.53
N GLY A 208 2.37 28.03 5.14
CA GLY A 208 2.71 28.90 4.01
C GLY A 208 2.59 28.22 2.64
N VAL A 209 1.80 27.15 2.52
CA VAL A 209 1.70 26.34 1.29
C VAL A 209 0.39 26.55 0.52
N MET A 210 -0.45 27.49 0.95
CA MET A 210 -1.77 27.72 0.35
C MET A 210 -1.72 28.07 -1.14
N SER A 211 -0.71 28.77 -1.62
CA SER A 211 -0.57 29.08 -3.05
C SER A 211 -0.47 27.82 -3.93
N HIS A 212 0.14 26.75 -3.43
CA HIS A 212 0.18 25.46 -4.13
C HIS A 212 -1.19 24.76 -4.12
N VAL A 213 -1.90 24.88 -3.00
CA VAL A 213 -3.20 24.27 -2.75
C VAL A 213 -4.28 24.94 -3.60
N GLU A 214 -4.29 26.27 -3.67
CA GLU A 214 -5.18 27.06 -4.54
C GLU A 214 -4.99 26.69 -6.02
N ALA A 215 -3.75 26.48 -6.46
CA ALA A 215 -3.49 26.00 -7.83
C ALA A 215 -4.03 24.59 -8.09
N HIS A 216 -4.14 23.74 -7.06
CA HIS A 216 -4.81 22.44 -7.16
C HIS A 216 -6.33 22.60 -7.17
N HIS A 217 -6.88 23.46 -6.31
CA HIS A 217 -8.32 23.75 -6.26
C HIS A 217 -8.83 24.32 -7.58
N GLU A 218 -8.09 25.20 -8.23
CA GLU A 218 -8.45 25.74 -9.54
C GLU A 218 -8.54 24.65 -10.62
N LYS A 219 -7.66 23.63 -10.56
CA LYS A 219 -7.75 22.47 -11.45
C LYS A 219 -8.99 21.63 -11.19
N ILE A 220 -9.38 21.49 -9.92
CA ILE A 220 -10.61 20.79 -9.54
C ILE A 220 -11.83 21.55 -10.08
N ARG A 221 -11.93 22.85 -9.80
CA ARG A 221 -13.04 23.72 -10.22
C ARG A 221 -13.17 23.80 -11.74
N SER A 222 -12.06 23.87 -12.46
CA SER A 222 -12.04 23.89 -13.93
C SER A 222 -12.29 22.53 -14.59
N GLY A 223 -12.49 21.45 -13.81
CA GLY A 223 -12.69 20.09 -14.32
C GLY A 223 -11.43 19.48 -14.97
N ARG A 224 -10.26 20.10 -14.79
CA ARG A 224 -8.97 19.68 -15.37
C ARG A 224 -8.18 18.77 -14.43
N ARG A 225 -8.88 17.91 -13.67
CA ARG A 225 -8.23 16.92 -12.81
C ARG A 225 -7.46 15.95 -13.70
N ASN A 226 -6.15 15.79 -13.45
CA ASN A 226 -5.27 14.88 -14.18
C ASN A 226 -5.73 13.43 -13.99
N GLU A 227 -6.66 12.92 -14.81
CA GLU A 227 -7.12 11.52 -15.00
C GLU A 227 -7.34 10.62 -13.76
N LYS A 228 -7.12 11.13 -12.55
CA LYS A 228 -7.30 10.44 -11.29
C LYS A 228 -8.78 10.50 -10.97
N PRO A 229 -9.45 9.35 -10.84
CA PRO A 229 -10.87 9.32 -10.56
C PRO A 229 -11.15 10.04 -9.24
N SER A 230 -12.26 10.76 -9.20
CA SER A 230 -12.77 11.38 -7.98
C SER A 230 -12.85 10.35 -6.85
N PRO A 231 -12.61 10.76 -5.59
CA PRO A 231 -12.67 9.83 -4.48
C PRO A 231 -14.04 9.16 -4.45
N VAL A 232 -14.05 7.86 -4.16
CA VAL A 232 -15.31 7.14 -3.94
C VAL A 232 -15.93 7.67 -2.66
N ILE A 233 -16.94 8.53 -2.80
CA ILE A 233 -17.67 9.10 -1.68
C ILE A 233 -19.04 8.42 -1.60
N THR A 234 -19.35 7.92 -0.41
CA THR A 234 -20.71 7.48 -0.08
C THR A 234 -21.52 8.67 0.45
N PRO A 235 -22.82 8.73 0.14
CA PRO A 235 -23.77 9.70 0.68
C PRO A 235 -23.72 9.90 2.21
N SER A 236 -23.36 8.85 2.94
CA SER A 236 -23.26 8.85 4.41
C SER A 236 -21.98 9.47 4.95
N GLN A 237 -20.98 9.73 4.10
CA GLN A 237 -19.67 10.24 4.53
C GLN A 237 -19.55 11.76 4.42
N MET A 238 -20.30 12.39 3.52
CA MET A 238 -20.23 13.82 3.22
C MET A 238 -21.65 14.30 2.92
N GLY A 239 -22.17 15.21 3.73
CA GLY A 239 -23.58 15.59 3.60
C GLY A 239 -23.84 16.51 2.40
N ARG A 240 -22.84 17.28 1.94
CA ARG A 240 -22.98 18.18 0.78
C ARG A 240 -22.64 17.61 -0.58
N VAL A 241 -22.16 16.36 -0.64
CA VAL A 241 -21.73 15.72 -1.90
C VAL A 241 -22.82 15.65 -2.97
N TRP A 242 -24.09 15.62 -2.58
CA TRP A 242 -25.22 15.60 -3.51
C TRP A 242 -25.52 16.98 -4.12
N VAL A 243 -25.09 18.04 -3.46
CA VAL A 243 -25.28 19.43 -3.88
C VAL A 243 -24.11 19.88 -4.74
N ASP A 244 -22.89 19.68 -4.25
CA ASP A 244 -21.67 20.19 -4.87
C ASP A 244 -21.12 19.23 -5.94
N GLY A 245 -21.49 17.95 -5.84
CA GLY A 245 -21.02 16.89 -6.72
C GLY A 245 -19.65 16.33 -6.31
N LYS A 246 -19.48 15.01 -6.46
CA LYS A 246 -18.29 14.26 -6.02
C LYS A 246 -16.97 14.74 -6.64
N ASN A 247 -17.03 15.44 -7.77
CA ASN A 247 -15.85 15.87 -8.51
C ASN A 247 -15.12 17.05 -7.86
N LEU A 248 -15.80 17.81 -7.00
CA LEU A 248 -15.20 18.92 -6.27
C LEU A 248 -14.40 18.47 -5.05
N TYR A 249 -14.46 17.19 -4.68
CA TYR A 249 -13.78 16.67 -3.51
C TYR A 249 -12.44 16.02 -3.86
N TYR A 250 -11.48 16.15 -2.94
CA TYR A 250 -10.17 15.53 -3.04
C TYR A 250 -9.71 14.97 -1.70
N ARG A 251 -8.77 14.02 -1.75
CA ARG A 251 -8.10 13.49 -0.57
C ARG A 251 -6.89 14.32 -0.20
N ILE A 252 -6.59 14.47 1.08
CA ILE A 252 -5.40 15.19 1.57
C ILE A 252 -4.12 14.71 0.86
N SER A 253 -3.96 13.40 0.64
CA SER A 253 -2.79 12.85 -0.06
C SER A 253 -2.61 13.33 -1.50
N GLU A 254 -3.61 13.95 -2.13
CA GLU A 254 -3.55 14.46 -3.50
C GLU A 254 -2.84 15.82 -3.63
N ILE A 255 -2.77 16.58 -2.53
CA ILE A 255 -2.01 17.85 -2.47
C ILE A 255 -0.59 17.66 -1.90
N LEU A 256 -0.24 16.42 -1.52
CA LEU A 256 1.08 16.06 -1.03
C LEU A 256 1.90 15.38 -2.14
N PRO A 257 3.25 15.42 -2.07
CA PRO A 257 4.08 14.57 -2.90
C PRO A 257 3.70 13.10 -2.75
N GLN A 258 3.75 12.33 -3.83
CA GLN A 258 3.41 10.90 -3.76
C GLN A 258 4.47 10.11 -2.97
N TYR A 259 5.73 10.54 -3.05
CA TYR A 259 6.89 9.92 -2.41
C TYR A 259 7.81 10.98 -1.81
N ILE A 260 8.49 10.62 -0.72
CA ILE A 260 9.60 11.39 -0.16
C ILE A 260 10.86 10.54 -0.03
N GLY A 261 12.01 11.19 0.17
CA GLY A 261 13.28 10.50 0.41
C GLY A 261 13.27 9.73 1.72
N PHE A 262 13.99 8.62 1.77
CA PHE A 262 14.11 7.80 2.98
C PHE A 262 14.73 8.56 4.17
N SER A 263 15.63 9.51 3.91
CA SER A 263 16.20 10.39 4.94
C SER A 263 15.14 11.34 5.54
N ASP A 264 14.28 11.91 4.68
CA ASP A 264 13.18 12.76 5.14
C ASP A 264 12.13 11.97 5.91
N ALA A 265 11.80 10.76 5.45
CA ALA A 265 10.93 9.83 6.17
C ALA A 265 11.49 9.47 7.55
N ALA A 266 12.81 9.29 7.67
CA ALA A 266 13.47 9.04 8.95
C ALA A 266 13.36 10.22 9.90
N ARG A 267 13.58 11.45 9.39
CA ARG A 267 13.44 12.69 10.15
C ARG A 267 12.02 12.91 10.67
N ILE A 268 11.00 12.54 9.90
CA ILE A 268 9.59 12.65 10.33
C ILE A 268 9.29 11.78 11.56
N PHE A 269 10.02 10.67 11.72
CA PHE A 269 9.90 9.77 12.88
C PHE A 269 10.92 10.08 13.99
N ASP A 270 11.65 11.21 13.90
CA ASP A 270 12.75 11.56 14.81
C ASP A 270 13.82 10.47 14.94
N LEU A 271 14.09 9.78 13.82
CA LEU A 271 15.08 8.72 13.73
C LEU A 271 16.22 9.11 12.78
N SER A 272 17.41 8.60 13.06
CA SER A 272 18.50 8.61 12.07
C SER A 272 18.23 7.60 10.96
N GLU A 273 18.76 7.86 9.75
CA GLU A 273 18.71 6.92 8.63
C GLU A 273 19.27 5.53 9.02
N SER A 274 20.25 5.49 9.93
CA SER A 274 20.84 4.26 10.44
C SER A 274 19.85 3.44 11.29
N GLN A 275 19.03 4.09 12.11
CA GLN A 275 18.01 3.44 12.94
C GLN A 275 16.89 2.89 12.08
N VAL A 276 16.38 3.71 11.15
CA VAL A 276 15.34 3.27 10.19
C VAL A 276 15.84 2.11 9.36
N SER A 277 17.10 2.13 8.89
CA SER A 277 17.71 1.00 8.16
C SER A 277 17.77 -0.29 8.98
N LYS A 278 18.15 -0.21 10.27
CA LYS A 278 18.13 -1.35 11.20
C LYS A 278 16.70 -1.86 11.42
N MET A 279 15.73 -0.97 11.53
CA MET A 279 14.31 -1.32 11.71
C MET A 279 13.73 -1.98 10.45
N THR A 280 14.09 -1.52 9.25
CA THR A 280 13.76 -2.16 7.97
C THR A 280 14.28 -3.58 7.93
N GLN A 281 15.53 -3.81 8.33
CA GLN A 281 16.11 -5.17 8.37
C GLN A 281 15.40 -6.08 9.38
N LYS A 282 14.99 -5.52 10.52
CA LYS A 282 14.29 -6.26 11.59
C LYS A 282 12.80 -6.49 11.32
N GLY A 283 12.18 -5.74 10.42
CA GLY A 283 10.74 -5.84 10.18
C GLY A 283 9.89 -5.10 11.19
N THR A 284 10.45 -4.03 11.73
CA THR A 284 9.82 -3.24 12.80
C THR A 284 9.51 -1.83 12.33
N LEU A 285 9.79 -1.54 11.06
CA LEU A 285 9.51 -0.23 10.49
C LEU A 285 8.01 -0.11 10.19
N PRO A 286 7.34 0.97 10.62
CA PRO A 286 5.88 1.09 10.49
C PRO A 286 5.42 1.49 9.09
N PHE A 287 6.36 1.70 8.15
CA PHE A 287 6.09 2.03 6.75
C PHE A 287 7.05 1.26 5.81
N GLY A 288 6.58 0.97 4.59
CA GLY A 288 7.34 0.31 3.55
C GLY A 288 8.37 1.20 2.88
N VAL A 289 9.41 0.57 2.35
CA VAL A 289 10.49 1.25 1.62
C VAL A 289 10.49 0.78 0.18
N LEU A 290 10.59 1.73 -0.74
CA LEU A 290 10.73 1.51 -2.17
C LEU A 290 12.14 1.94 -2.61
N TRP A 291 12.64 1.33 -3.67
CA TRP A 291 13.85 1.77 -4.32
C TRP A 291 13.49 2.61 -5.56
N SER A 292 14.16 3.75 -5.74
CA SER A 292 14.15 4.56 -6.96
C SER A 292 15.60 4.70 -7.43
N GLY A 293 15.99 3.87 -8.40
CA GLY A 293 17.40 3.70 -8.79
C GLY A 293 18.27 3.22 -7.63
N ASN A 294 19.22 4.04 -7.20
CA ASN A 294 20.08 3.77 -6.03
C ASN A 294 19.60 4.42 -4.73
N SER A 295 18.52 5.19 -4.79
CA SER A 295 17.97 5.90 -3.65
C SER A 295 16.78 5.15 -3.07
N ARG A 296 16.55 5.31 -1.77
CA ARG A 296 15.37 4.79 -1.08
C ARG A 296 14.31 5.89 -0.99
N VAL A 297 13.07 5.55 -1.27
CA VAL A 297 11.91 6.45 -1.19
C VAL A 297 10.78 5.78 -0.43
N VAL A 298 9.88 6.58 0.12
CA VAL A 298 8.75 6.11 0.94
C VAL A 298 7.48 6.79 0.44
N SER A 299 6.38 6.02 0.34
CA SER A 299 5.07 6.58 0.01
C SER A 299 4.60 7.52 1.13
N VAL A 300 4.22 8.75 0.78
CA VAL A 300 3.64 9.68 1.76
C VAL A 300 2.36 9.11 2.37
N LYS A 301 1.61 8.32 1.60
CA LYS A 301 0.38 7.68 2.09
C LYS A 301 0.66 6.62 3.16
N SER A 302 1.72 5.83 2.98
CA SER A 302 2.17 4.87 3.99
C SER A 302 2.67 5.59 5.25
N LEU A 303 3.39 6.71 5.10
CA LEU A 303 3.82 7.55 6.22
C LEU A 303 2.66 8.17 7.00
N MET A 304 1.67 8.73 6.30
CA MET A 304 0.45 9.26 6.92
C MET A 304 -0.23 8.18 7.76
N HIS A 305 -0.40 6.98 7.21
CA HIS A 305 -0.97 5.85 7.94
C HIS A 305 -0.15 5.47 9.18
N ALA A 306 1.18 5.40 9.04
CA ALA A 306 2.09 5.08 10.13
C ALA A 306 2.08 6.13 11.26
N LEU A 307 1.75 7.38 10.94
CA LEU A 307 1.59 8.49 11.90
C LEU A 307 0.15 8.65 12.42
N GLY A 308 -0.79 7.79 12.00
CA GLY A 308 -2.20 7.93 12.35
C GLY A 308 -2.90 9.11 11.67
N ILE A 309 -2.32 9.70 10.62
CA ILE A 309 -2.91 10.78 9.84
C ILE A 309 -3.89 10.18 8.83
N HIS A 310 -5.18 10.47 9.01
CA HIS A 310 -6.20 10.01 8.09
C HIS A 310 -6.17 10.76 6.75
N ASP A 311 -6.16 10.01 5.65
CA ASP A 311 -6.26 10.53 4.28
C ASP A 311 -7.70 10.96 3.95
N SER A 312 -8.13 12.01 4.65
CA SER A 312 -9.49 12.51 4.67
C SER A 312 -9.89 13.15 3.35
N ILE A 313 -11.19 13.13 3.08
CA ILE A 313 -11.78 13.80 1.92
C ILE A 313 -12.26 15.19 2.35
N VAL A 314 -11.95 16.21 1.56
CA VAL A 314 -12.23 17.62 1.86
C VAL A 314 -12.75 18.35 0.62
N HIS A 315 -13.49 19.44 0.86
CA HIS A 315 -13.95 20.36 -0.18
C HIS A 315 -13.02 21.59 -0.26
N PRO A 316 -12.64 22.06 -1.46
CA PRO A 316 -11.79 23.23 -1.66
C PRO A 316 -12.24 24.47 -0.89
N ASP A 317 -13.54 24.77 -0.91
CA ASP A 317 -14.07 25.98 -0.30
C ASP A 317 -13.93 25.97 1.22
N ASP A 318 -14.12 24.83 1.88
CA ASP A 318 -13.93 24.72 3.33
C ASP A 318 -12.45 24.93 3.70
N VAL A 319 -11.53 24.42 2.88
CA VAL A 319 -10.09 24.58 3.06
C VAL A 319 -9.68 26.04 2.85
N GLU A 320 -10.19 26.72 1.84
CA GLU A 320 -9.93 28.14 1.60
C GLU A 320 -10.55 29.04 2.68
N ASN A 321 -11.73 28.68 3.20
CA ASN A 321 -12.38 29.39 4.30
C ASN A 321 -11.53 29.32 5.58
N GLY A 322 -11.07 28.12 5.96
CA GLY A 322 -10.21 27.96 7.13
C GLY A 322 -8.85 28.64 6.98
N ALA A 323 -8.28 28.62 5.78
CA ALA A 323 -7.05 29.35 5.48
C ALA A 323 -7.23 30.87 5.62
N SER A 324 -8.34 31.42 5.09
CA SER A 324 -8.65 32.84 5.17
C SER A 324 -8.87 33.31 6.61
N HIS A 325 -9.53 32.47 7.43
CA HIS A 325 -9.75 32.74 8.84
C HIS A 325 -8.44 32.96 9.63
N VAL A 326 -7.40 32.17 9.35
CA VAL A 326 -6.09 32.29 10.02
C VAL A 326 -5.16 33.29 9.32
N GLY A 327 -5.29 33.43 8.00
CA GLY A 327 -4.49 34.34 7.17
C GLY A 327 -4.87 35.82 7.31
N GLY A 328 -5.95 36.14 8.02
CA GLY A 328 -6.37 37.51 8.28
C GLY A 328 -7.01 38.24 7.09
N LYS A 329 -7.40 37.51 6.04
CA LYS A 329 -8.27 38.08 4.99
C LYS A 329 -9.68 38.23 5.58
N ARG A 330 -9.94 39.40 6.18
CA ARG A 330 -11.30 39.89 6.35
C ARG A 330 -11.77 40.32 4.96
N ASP A 331 -12.70 39.57 4.38
CA ASP A 331 -13.56 40.13 3.36
C ASP A 331 -14.38 41.24 4.01
N GLY A 332 -14.15 42.50 3.59
CA GLY A 332 -14.90 43.64 4.10
C GLY A 332 -14.15 44.96 4.10
N GLN A 333 -13.75 45.43 2.92
CA GLN A 333 -13.97 46.81 2.46
C GLN A 333 -13.83 46.88 0.94
#